data_AF-A0A7W0CCD6-F1
#
_entry.id   AF-A0A7W0CCD6-F1
#
_cell.length_a   1.000
_cell.length_b   1.000
_cell.length_c   1.000
_cell.angle_alpha   90.00
_cell.angle_beta   90.00
_cell.angle_gamma   90.00
#
_symmetry.space_group_name_H-M   'P 1'
#
loop_
_entity.id
_entity.type
_entity.pdbx_description
1 polymer ?
#
loop_
_entity_poly.entity_id
_entity_poly.type
_entity_poly.pdbx_seq_one_letter_code
_entity_poly.pdbx_strand_id
1 'polypeptide(L)'
;MELAKAWFPDDAPAVPPEIENILLSKPRLEDLQLIEAVPELVTGLPERGEGRNHDLWIIGRTRLEQVTICIEAKADEPFGNDTVSGYRNRQCRRREQGEHTKAPERIDALLEMVGGELSNWGEVRYQLLAGFCGTILQAKKDLSELAVFIVHEFQTDLTTADRLQENSADFELFLRIIGTDKPAIGMLSDPVAVKGVECLIGKAIRLN
;
A
#
# COMPACT_ATOMS: atom_id res chain seq x y z
N MET A 1 4.58 13.01 -10.09
CA MET A 1 3.69 13.81 -10.96
C MET A 1 2.74 12.93 -11.77
N GLU A 2 3.12 11.70 -12.14
CA GLU A 2 2.26 10.80 -12.95
C GLU A 2 0.91 10.45 -12.30
N LEU A 3 0.87 10.25 -10.97
CA LEU A 3 -0.39 10.01 -10.26
C LEU A 3 -1.37 11.18 -10.43
N ALA A 4 -0.93 12.43 -10.21
CA ALA A 4 -1.77 13.60 -10.39
C ALA A 4 -2.31 13.71 -11.83
N LYS A 5 -1.47 13.48 -12.84
CA LYS A 5 -1.90 13.48 -14.25
C LYS A 5 -2.96 12.41 -14.54
N ALA A 6 -2.81 11.23 -13.95
CA ALA A 6 -3.75 10.13 -14.16
C ALA A 6 -5.13 10.42 -13.56
N TRP A 7 -5.18 11.07 -12.39
CA TRP A 7 -6.41 11.41 -11.68
C TRP A 7 -7.05 12.74 -12.10
N PHE A 8 -6.32 13.59 -12.84
CA PHE A 8 -6.81 14.87 -13.36
C PHE A 8 -6.52 15.01 -14.87
N PRO A 9 -7.05 14.12 -15.74
CA PRO A 9 -6.95 14.30 -17.18
C PRO A 9 -7.64 15.61 -17.59
N ASP A 10 -6.97 16.40 -18.42
CA ASP A 10 -7.46 17.71 -18.90
C ASP A 10 -7.93 18.65 -17.77
N ASP A 11 -7.25 18.60 -16.62
CA ASP A 11 -7.54 19.37 -15.39
C ASP A 11 -8.92 19.08 -14.77
N ALA A 12 -9.58 17.99 -15.16
CA ALA A 12 -10.83 17.51 -14.57
C ALA A 12 -10.61 16.21 -13.78
N PRO A 13 -11.14 16.08 -12.54
CA PRO A 13 -10.97 14.87 -11.76
C PRO A 13 -11.68 13.69 -12.44
N ALA A 14 -10.94 12.60 -12.65
CA ALA A 14 -11.46 11.34 -13.19
C ALA A 14 -10.71 10.15 -12.58
N VAL A 15 -11.41 9.03 -12.40
CA VAL A 15 -10.78 7.78 -11.96
C VAL A 15 -10.02 7.18 -13.14
N PRO A 16 -8.73 6.82 -13.00
CA PRO A 16 -7.99 6.16 -14.06
C PRO A 16 -8.64 4.81 -14.43
N PRO A 17 -8.79 4.46 -15.73
CA PRO A 17 -9.47 3.22 -16.14
C PRO A 17 -8.87 1.96 -15.54
N GLU A 18 -7.56 1.89 -15.37
CA GLU A 18 -6.87 0.77 -14.73
C GLU A 18 -7.21 0.62 -13.23
N ILE A 19 -7.54 1.73 -12.56
CA ILE A 19 -8.02 1.72 -11.17
C ILE A 19 -9.50 1.31 -11.10
N GLU A 20 -10.32 1.80 -12.02
CA GLU A 20 -11.72 1.38 -12.13
C GLU A 20 -11.81 -0.14 -12.40
N ASN A 21 -11.04 -0.64 -13.37
CA ASN A 21 -11.01 -2.05 -13.75
C ASN A 21 -10.58 -2.96 -12.59
N ILE A 22 -9.54 -2.58 -11.83
CA ILE A 22 -9.09 -3.41 -10.69
C ILE A 22 -10.13 -3.43 -9.57
N LEU A 23 -10.82 -2.32 -9.30
CA LEU A 23 -11.89 -2.29 -8.31
C LEU A 23 -13.07 -3.17 -8.75
N LEU A 24 -13.47 -3.11 -10.02
CA LEU A 24 -14.53 -3.96 -10.59
C LEU A 24 -14.17 -5.45 -10.66
N SER A 25 -12.92 -5.83 -10.44
CA SER A 25 -12.50 -7.24 -10.42
C SER A 25 -13.08 -8.05 -9.26
N LYS A 26 -13.71 -7.40 -8.26
CA LYS A 26 -14.34 -8.06 -7.11
C LYS A 26 -15.83 -7.74 -7.04
N PRO A 27 -16.71 -8.75 -7.00
CA PRO A 27 -18.17 -8.54 -6.88
C PRO A 27 -18.57 -7.69 -5.67
N ARG A 28 -17.81 -7.75 -4.56
CA ARG A 28 -18.04 -6.94 -3.36
C ARG A 28 -17.94 -5.42 -3.62
N LEU A 29 -17.33 -5.01 -4.74
CA LEU A 29 -17.11 -3.61 -5.13
C LEU A 29 -17.92 -3.20 -6.39
N GLU A 30 -18.86 -4.04 -6.87
CA GLU A 30 -19.58 -3.84 -8.15
C GLU A 30 -20.32 -2.48 -8.24
N ASP A 31 -20.74 -1.91 -7.12
CA ASP A 31 -21.47 -0.64 -7.03
C ASP A 31 -20.74 0.44 -6.23
N LEU A 32 -19.42 0.29 -6.08
CA LEU A 32 -18.58 1.21 -5.33
C LEU A 32 -18.69 2.63 -5.90
N GLN A 33 -19.15 3.55 -5.06
CA GLN A 33 -19.12 4.99 -5.32
C GLN A 33 -17.94 5.60 -4.57
N LEU A 34 -17.04 6.27 -5.29
CA LEU A 34 -15.96 7.05 -4.67
C LEU A 34 -16.51 8.42 -4.26
N ILE A 35 -16.31 8.80 -3.00
CA ILE A 35 -16.95 9.97 -2.39
C ILE A 35 -15.94 11.12 -2.26
N GLU A 36 -14.75 10.83 -1.75
CA GLU A 36 -13.69 11.81 -1.53
C GLU A 36 -12.33 11.15 -1.76
N ALA A 37 -11.39 11.92 -2.29
CA ALA A 37 -10.00 11.51 -2.48
C ALA A 37 -9.06 12.64 -2.04
N VAL A 38 -8.03 12.30 -1.27
CA VAL A 38 -7.05 13.25 -0.73
C VAL A 38 -5.64 12.73 -1.02
N PRO A 39 -4.82 13.48 -1.78
CA PRO A 39 -3.44 13.10 -2.02
C PRO A 39 -2.60 13.30 -0.77
N GLU A 40 -1.52 12.54 -0.66
CA GLU A 40 -0.51 12.69 0.41
C GLU A 40 -1.12 12.61 1.83
N LEU A 41 -2.12 11.74 2.05
CA LEU A 41 -2.79 11.62 3.33
C LEU A 41 -1.86 10.92 4.34
N VAL A 42 -1.61 11.59 5.48
CA VAL A 42 -0.79 11.03 6.56
C VAL A 42 -1.62 10.25 7.58
N THR A 43 -1.49 8.92 7.56
CA THR A 43 -2.02 8.02 8.56
C THR A 43 -1.00 7.83 9.69
N GLY A 44 -1.29 8.33 10.89
CA GLY A 44 -0.50 8.00 12.09
C GLY A 44 -0.32 6.48 12.27
N LEU A 45 0.94 6.05 12.43
CA LEU A 45 1.34 4.67 12.69
C LEU A 45 1.46 4.39 14.20
N PRO A 46 1.62 3.13 14.64
CA PRO A 46 1.97 2.83 16.03
C PRO A 46 3.28 3.54 16.40
N GLU A 47 3.34 4.05 17.63
CA GLU A 47 4.39 4.93 18.17
C GLU A 47 4.43 6.38 17.67
N ARG A 48 5.03 7.26 18.49
CA ARG A 48 5.25 8.67 18.14
C ARG A 48 6.26 8.80 16.98
N GLY A 49 5.98 9.70 16.05
CA GLY A 49 6.84 10.08 14.94
C GLY A 49 6.03 10.37 13.68
N GLU A 50 6.71 10.42 12.53
CA GLU A 50 6.05 10.59 11.23
C GLU A 50 5.14 9.39 10.93
N GLY A 51 3.92 9.69 10.45
CA GLY A 51 2.95 8.69 10.02
C GLY A 51 3.26 8.12 8.63
N ARG A 52 2.42 7.20 8.16
CA ARG A 52 2.44 6.71 6.80
C ARG A 52 1.77 7.74 5.89
N ASN A 53 2.54 8.35 5.00
CA ASN A 53 1.99 9.18 3.93
C ASN A 53 1.53 8.29 2.77
N HIS A 54 0.24 8.23 2.46
CA HIS A 54 -0.29 7.53 1.29
C HIS A 54 -0.32 8.47 0.09
N ASP A 55 0.15 8.04 -1.08
CA ASP A 55 0.18 8.92 -2.26
C ASP A 55 -1.24 9.37 -2.64
N LEU A 56 -2.23 8.50 -2.48
CA LEU A 56 -3.65 8.85 -2.53
C LEU A 56 -4.45 8.00 -1.55
N TRP A 57 -5.28 8.66 -0.75
CA TRP A 57 -6.36 8.04 0.00
C TRP A 57 -7.70 8.36 -0.65
N ILE A 58 -8.62 7.41 -0.61
CA ILE A 58 -9.97 7.55 -1.14
C ILE A 58 -10.93 6.89 -0.14
N ILE A 59 -12.04 7.56 0.14
CA ILE A 59 -13.19 6.96 0.80
C ILE A 59 -14.30 6.70 -0.22
N GLY A 60 -14.84 5.50 -0.18
CA GLY A 60 -15.96 5.10 -1.02
C GLY A 60 -17.01 4.33 -0.24
N ARG A 61 -18.09 4.00 -0.91
CA ARG A 61 -19.21 3.25 -0.33
C ARG A 61 -19.85 2.35 -1.38
N THR A 62 -20.11 1.12 -1.00
CA THR A 62 -20.98 0.18 -1.73
C THR A 62 -22.37 0.21 -1.09
N ARG A 63 -23.36 -0.53 -1.62
CA ARG A 63 -24.63 -0.69 -0.89
C ARG A 63 -24.49 -1.37 0.47
N LEU A 64 -23.41 -2.12 0.69
CA LEU A 64 -23.24 -2.95 1.88
C LEU A 64 -22.40 -2.25 2.96
N GLU A 65 -21.37 -1.51 2.57
CA GLU A 65 -20.38 -1.01 3.51
C GLU A 65 -19.59 0.19 2.99
N GLN A 66 -18.87 0.83 3.91
CA GLN A 66 -17.88 1.84 3.58
C GLN A 66 -16.54 1.17 3.27
N VAL A 67 -15.83 1.72 2.28
CA VAL A 67 -14.58 1.17 1.77
C VAL A 67 -13.49 2.24 1.81
N THR A 68 -12.38 1.95 2.48
CA THR A 68 -11.18 2.80 2.45
C THR A 68 -10.20 2.26 1.44
N ILE A 69 -9.72 3.10 0.53
CA ILE A 69 -8.77 2.72 -0.51
C ILE A 69 -7.54 3.58 -0.35
N CYS A 70 -6.37 2.96 -0.28
CA CYS A 70 -5.09 3.65 -0.31
C CYS A 70 -4.27 3.18 -1.50
N ILE A 71 -3.70 4.13 -2.23
CA ILE A 71 -2.88 3.89 -3.41
C ILE A 71 -1.43 4.28 -3.12
N GLU A 72 -0.53 3.41 -3.55
CA GLU A 72 0.90 3.68 -3.66
C GLU A 72 1.29 3.77 -5.14
N ALA A 73 1.67 4.95 -5.60
CA ALA A 73 2.18 5.18 -6.94
C ALA A 73 3.64 4.77 -7.03
N LYS A 74 3.97 4.02 -8.09
CA LYS A 74 5.33 3.56 -8.37
C LYS A 74 5.66 3.76 -9.84
N ALA A 75 6.87 4.18 -10.18
CA ALA A 75 7.41 4.00 -11.52
C ALA A 75 8.44 2.85 -11.48
N ASP A 76 9.69 3.12 -11.81
CA ASP A 76 10.78 2.14 -11.74
C ASP A 76 11.62 2.24 -10.46
N GLU A 77 11.29 3.15 -9.54
CA GLU A 77 11.98 3.25 -8.25
C GLU A 77 11.55 2.11 -7.30
N PRO A 78 12.46 1.57 -6.46
CA PRO A 78 12.14 0.46 -5.56
C PRO A 78 11.11 0.86 -4.50
N PHE A 79 10.48 -0.12 -3.84
CA PHE A 79 9.61 0.11 -2.66
C PHE A 79 10.42 0.52 -1.41
N GLY A 80 11.02 1.70 -1.50
CA GLY A 80 11.94 2.22 -0.51
C GLY A 80 13.31 1.55 -0.59
N ASN A 81 14.25 2.10 0.17
CA ASN A 81 15.64 1.67 0.13
C ASN A 81 15.93 0.43 0.97
N ASP A 82 14.98 -0.01 1.79
CA ASP A 82 15.23 -1.00 2.83
C ASP A 82 14.18 -2.09 2.87
N THR A 83 14.66 -3.31 3.10
CA THR A 83 13.85 -4.39 3.63
C THR A 83 13.52 -4.12 5.10
N VAL A 84 12.55 -4.84 5.67
CA VAL A 84 12.18 -4.73 7.08
C VAL A 84 13.40 -4.98 7.98
N SER A 85 14.19 -6.02 7.70
CA SER A 85 15.40 -6.34 8.47
C SER A 85 16.48 -5.27 8.29
N GLY A 86 16.70 -4.82 7.05
CA GLY A 86 17.67 -3.78 6.72
C GLY A 86 17.37 -2.47 7.42
N TYR A 87 16.11 -2.04 7.37
CA TYR A 87 15.66 -0.81 8.01
C TYR A 87 15.82 -0.90 9.53
N ARG A 88 15.34 -1.99 10.14
CA ARG A 88 15.45 -2.19 11.59
C ARG A 88 16.90 -2.16 12.06
N ASN A 89 17.78 -2.91 11.40
CA ASN A 89 19.21 -2.98 11.74
C ASN A 89 19.90 -1.62 11.61
N ARG A 90 19.61 -0.87 10.54
CA ARG A 90 20.15 0.48 10.35
C ARG A 90 19.72 1.42 11.48
N GLN A 91 18.46 1.35 11.91
CA GLN A 91 17.93 2.21 12.96
C GLN A 91 18.48 1.84 14.34
N CYS A 92 18.70 0.56 14.62
CA CYS A 92 19.41 0.13 15.83
C CYS A 92 20.84 0.69 15.89
N ARG A 93 21.59 0.63 14.78
CA ARG A 93 22.94 1.20 14.72
C ARG A 93 22.96 2.71 14.95
N ARG A 94 21.98 3.46 14.40
CA ARG A 94 21.84 4.91 14.65
C ARG A 94 21.60 5.20 16.13
N ARG A 95 20.81 4.38 16.83
CA ARG A 95 20.60 4.50 18.28
C ARG A 95 21.87 4.25 19.08
N GLU A 96 22.63 3.22 18.73
CA GLU A 96 23.93 2.93 19.34
C GLU A 96 24.91 4.11 19.18
N GLN A 97 24.74 4.90 18.11
CA GLN A 97 25.48 6.14 17.83
C GLN A 97 24.89 7.39 18.52
N GLY A 98 23.86 7.24 19.36
CA GLY A 98 23.27 8.33 20.16
C GLY A 98 22.05 9.02 19.53
N GLU A 99 21.54 8.53 18.40
CA GLU A 99 20.34 9.12 17.80
C GLU A 99 19.05 8.66 18.47
N HIS A 100 18.16 9.61 18.76
CA HIS A 100 16.82 9.34 19.27
C HIS A 100 15.85 9.04 18.11
N THR A 101 15.70 7.77 17.76
CA THR A 101 14.68 7.27 16.80
C THR A 101 13.76 6.28 17.50
N LYS A 102 12.51 6.12 17.06
CA LYS A 102 11.54 5.07 17.47
C LYS A 102 11.22 4.07 16.35
N ALA A 103 12.02 4.09 15.28
CA ALA A 103 11.78 3.24 14.13
C ALA A 103 11.81 1.73 14.44
N PRO A 104 12.69 1.20 15.31
CA PRO A 104 12.67 -0.22 15.67
C PRO A 104 11.34 -0.66 16.31
N GLU A 105 10.82 0.09 17.28
CA GLU A 105 9.53 -0.22 17.92
C GLU A 105 8.37 -0.08 16.96
N ARG A 106 8.41 0.91 16.06
CA ARG A 106 7.42 1.03 14.99
C ARG A 106 7.42 -0.22 14.12
N ILE A 107 8.58 -0.70 13.68
CA ILE A 107 8.69 -1.92 12.87
C ILE A 107 8.12 -3.11 13.63
N ASP A 108 8.51 -3.28 14.90
CA ASP A 108 8.04 -4.39 15.73
C ASP A 108 6.50 -4.34 15.91
N ALA A 109 5.92 -3.16 16.10
CA ALA A 109 4.48 -2.97 16.19
C ALA A 109 3.73 -3.22 14.86
N LEU A 110 4.32 -2.84 13.72
CA LEU A 110 3.75 -3.15 12.40
C LEU A 110 3.78 -4.65 12.11
N LEU A 111 4.85 -5.35 12.52
CA LEU A 111 4.94 -6.81 12.42
C LEU A 111 3.89 -7.48 13.32
N GLU A 112 3.78 -7.06 14.57
CA GLU A 112 2.75 -7.58 15.49
C GLU A 112 1.33 -7.38 14.92
N MET A 113 1.09 -6.25 14.26
CA MET A 113 -0.21 -5.95 13.65
C MET A 113 -0.64 -6.99 12.63
N VAL A 114 0.30 -7.48 11.81
CA VAL A 114 0.06 -8.50 10.77
C VAL A 114 0.33 -9.93 11.26
N GLY A 115 0.55 -10.13 12.56
CA GLY A 115 0.96 -11.44 13.10
C GLY A 115 2.29 -11.93 12.56
N GLY A 116 3.14 -11.02 12.11
CA GLY A 116 4.43 -11.28 11.50
C GLY A 116 5.58 -11.29 12.50
N GLU A 117 6.66 -11.94 12.09
CA GLU A 117 7.95 -11.93 12.79
C GLU A 117 9.07 -11.56 11.83
N LEU A 118 10.15 -10.98 12.36
CA LEU A 118 11.30 -10.53 11.57
C LEU A 118 11.95 -11.66 10.77
N SER A 119 11.91 -12.89 11.27
CA SER A 119 12.40 -14.10 10.61
C SER A 119 11.74 -14.35 9.25
N ASN A 120 10.44 -14.06 9.14
CA ASN A 120 9.64 -14.30 7.94
C ASN A 120 9.51 -13.03 7.08
N TRP A 121 9.45 -11.87 7.71
CA TRP A 121 9.23 -10.58 7.05
C TRP A 121 10.53 -9.85 6.69
N GLY A 122 11.69 -10.38 7.10
CA GLY A 122 12.96 -9.66 7.04
C GLY A 122 13.32 -9.14 5.65
N GLU A 123 13.01 -9.90 4.59
CA GLU A 123 13.31 -9.56 3.19
C GLU A 123 12.20 -8.73 2.52
N VAL A 124 11.02 -8.61 3.14
CA VAL A 124 9.94 -7.78 2.60
C VAL A 124 10.36 -6.31 2.62
N ARG A 125 10.02 -5.56 1.57
CA ARG A 125 10.25 -4.11 1.53
C ARG A 125 9.46 -3.39 2.62
N TYR A 126 10.13 -2.57 3.41
CA TYR A 126 9.49 -1.89 4.55
C TYR A 126 8.30 -1.02 4.11
N GLN A 127 8.40 -0.37 2.94
CA GLN A 127 7.33 0.47 2.39
C GLN A 127 6.04 -0.31 2.11
N LEU A 128 6.14 -1.58 1.69
CA LEU A 128 4.96 -2.44 1.48
C LEU A 128 4.28 -2.80 2.79
N LEU A 129 5.06 -3.23 3.81
CA LEU A 129 4.52 -3.49 5.15
C LEU A 129 3.87 -2.23 5.74
N ALA A 130 4.57 -1.09 5.68
CA ALA A 130 4.08 0.17 6.23
C ALA A 130 2.86 0.71 5.46
N GLY A 131 2.83 0.60 4.13
CA GLY A 131 1.70 0.97 3.29
C GLY A 131 0.46 0.14 3.58
N PHE A 132 0.60 -1.18 3.67
CA PHE A 132 -0.49 -2.08 4.02
C PHE A 132 -1.03 -1.82 5.44
N CYS A 133 -0.16 -1.80 6.46
CA CYS A 133 -0.59 -1.50 7.83
C CYS A 133 -1.20 -0.10 7.95
N GLY A 134 -0.63 0.89 7.26
CA GLY A 134 -1.20 2.24 7.17
C GLY A 134 -2.62 2.23 6.59
N THR A 135 -2.86 1.44 5.54
CA THR A 135 -4.18 1.29 4.91
C THR A 135 -5.19 0.71 5.89
N ILE A 136 -4.84 -0.34 6.63
CA ILE A 136 -5.70 -0.92 7.67
C ILE A 136 -5.99 0.09 8.80
N LEU A 137 -4.98 0.83 9.25
CA LEU A 137 -5.16 1.84 10.31
C LEU A 137 -6.03 3.00 9.83
N GLN A 138 -5.91 3.39 8.56
CA GLN A 138 -6.76 4.42 7.98
C GLN A 138 -8.20 3.93 7.85
N ALA A 139 -8.41 2.70 7.40
CA ALA A 139 -9.74 2.08 7.35
C ALA A 139 -10.44 2.11 8.72
N LYS A 140 -9.70 1.82 9.79
CA LYS A 140 -10.24 1.95 11.15
C LYS A 140 -10.62 3.37 11.55
N LYS A 141 -9.85 4.38 11.14
CA LYS A 141 -10.17 5.78 11.39
C LYS A 141 -11.40 6.22 10.62
N ASP A 142 -11.53 5.72 9.40
CA ASP A 142 -12.67 5.99 8.53
C ASP A 142 -13.94 5.25 9.00
N LEU A 143 -13.80 4.21 9.83
CA LEU A 143 -14.86 3.27 10.22
C LEU A 143 -15.30 2.36 9.05
N SER A 144 -14.35 1.98 8.21
CA SER A 144 -14.53 1.03 7.10
C SER A 144 -14.16 -0.39 7.55
N GLU A 145 -15.04 -1.36 7.29
CA GLU A 145 -14.78 -2.78 7.53
C GLU A 145 -13.95 -3.40 6.38
N LEU A 146 -14.08 -2.84 5.18
CA LEU A 146 -13.31 -3.20 3.99
C LEU A 146 -12.26 -2.12 3.66
N ALA A 147 -11.06 -2.57 3.40
CA ALA A 147 -9.96 -1.77 2.88
C ALA A 147 -9.46 -2.32 1.54
N VAL A 148 -8.87 -1.44 0.73
CA VAL A 148 -8.20 -1.81 -0.52
C VAL A 148 -6.83 -1.14 -0.58
N PHE A 149 -5.77 -1.93 -0.70
CA PHE A 149 -4.40 -1.43 -0.89
C PHE A 149 -3.96 -1.69 -2.33
N ILE A 150 -3.73 -0.62 -3.10
CA ILE A 150 -3.38 -0.73 -4.52
C ILE A 150 -1.98 -0.17 -4.75
N VAL A 151 -1.12 -0.93 -5.42
CA VAL A 151 0.07 -0.39 -6.07
C VAL A 151 -0.32 0.05 -7.48
N HIS A 152 -0.16 1.33 -7.80
CA HIS A 152 -0.37 1.88 -9.14
C HIS A 152 0.97 2.10 -9.82
N GLU A 153 1.34 1.17 -10.70
CA GLU A 153 2.62 1.19 -11.42
C GLU A 153 2.49 1.94 -12.75
N PHE A 154 3.34 2.95 -12.95
CA PHE A 154 3.43 3.76 -14.16
C PHE A 154 4.64 3.29 -14.99
N GLN A 155 4.37 2.72 -16.15
CA GLN A 155 5.40 2.30 -17.10
C GLN A 155 5.50 3.35 -18.20
N THR A 156 6.72 3.84 -18.44
CA THR A 156 7.06 4.86 -19.45
C THR A 156 8.32 4.45 -20.19
N ASP A 157 8.69 5.18 -21.25
CA ASP A 157 9.98 5.02 -21.93
C ASP A 157 11.22 5.21 -21.04
N LEU A 158 11.05 5.78 -19.84
CA LEU A 158 12.13 5.95 -18.85
C LEU A 158 12.26 4.76 -17.89
N THR A 159 11.28 3.86 -17.86
CA THR A 159 11.31 2.67 -16.99
C THR A 159 12.15 1.56 -17.61
N THR A 160 12.82 0.76 -16.78
CA THR A 160 13.63 -0.38 -17.24
C THR A 160 13.00 -1.71 -16.85
N ALA A 161 13.12 -2.71 -17.73
CA ALA A 161 12.58 -4.04 -17.50
C ALA A 161 13.11 -4.68 -16.19
N ASP A 162 14.41 -4.50 -15.91
CA ASP A 162 15.05 -5.04 -14.71
C ASP A 162 14.41 -4.47 -13.43
N ARG A 163 14.19 -3.15 -13.38
CA ARG A 163 13.57 -2.49 -12.22
C ARG A 163 12.10 -2.87 -12.05
N LEU A 164 11.36 -2.96 -13.15
CA LEU A 164 9.97 -3.42 -13.12
C LEU A 164 9.88 -4.87 -12.64
N GLN A 165 10.84 -5.72 -13.03
CA GLN A 165 10.92 -7.10 -12.57
C GLN A 165 11.27 -7.19 -11.07
N GLU A 166 12.21 -6.38 -10.59
CA GLU A 166 12.54 -6.28 -9.16
C GLU A 166 11.32 -5.84 -8.33
N ASN A 167 10.61 -4.79 -8.76
CA ASN A 167 9.38 -4.35 -8.11
C ASN A 167 8.30 -5.44 -8.11
N SER A 168 8.12 -6.17 -9.22
CA SER A 168 7.19 -7.30 -9.25
C SER A 168 7.58 -8.38 -8.25
N ALA A 169 8.87 -8.75 -8.19
CA ALA A 169 9.36 -9.77 -7.26
C ALA A 169 9.17 -9.37 -5.79
N ASP A 170 9.43 -8.09 -5.46
CA ASP A 170 9.23 -7.54 -4.11
C ASP A 170 7.74 -7.54 -3.70
N PHE A 171 6.84 -7.16 -4.62
CA PHE A 171 5.40 -7.20 -4.38
C PHE A 171 4.88 -8.63 -4.21
N GLU A 172 5.37 -9.57 -5.03
CA GLU A 172 5.01 -10.99 -4.94
C GLU A 172 5.52 -11.63 -3.65
N LEU A 173 6.73 -11.28 -3.21
CA LEU A 173 7.25 -11.69 -1.91
C LEU A 173 6.34 -11.20 -0.79
N PHE A 174 5.92 -9.93 -0.83
CA PHE A 174 4.99 -9.37 0.15
C PHE A 174 3.66 -10.13 0.18
N LEU A 175 3.02 -10.37 -0.97
CA LEU A 175 1.75 -11.12 -1.06
C LEU A 175 1.86 -12.53 -0.47
N ARG A 176 2.95 -13.24 -0.80
CA ARG A 176 3.21 -14.57 -0.25
C ARG A 176 3.37 -14.55 1.26
N ILE A 177 4.08 -13.56 1.80
CA ILE A 177 4.35 -13.45 3.24
C ILE A 177 3.10 -13.02 4.03
N ILE A 178 2.26 -12.14 3.49
CA ILE A 178 0.98 -11.76 4.13
C ILE A 178 -0.08 -12.87 4.01
N GLY A 179 0.17 -13.90 3.20
CA GLY A 179 -0.65 -15.11 3.14
C GLY A 179 -1.82 -15.02 2.17
N THR A 180 -1.68 -14.26 1.08
CA THR A 180 -2.66 -14.25 -0.02
C THR A 180 -2.03 -14.73 -1.31
N ASP A 181 -2.84 -15.36 -2.15
CA ASP A 181 -2.43 -15.69 -3.52
C ASP A 181 -2.20 -14.43 -4.34
N LYS A 182 -1.24 -14.54 -5.27
CA LYS A 182 -0.94 -13.49 -6.24
C LYS A 182 -2.13 -13.35 -7.20
N PRO A 183 -2.84 -12.22 -7.21
CA PRO A 183 -3.87 -12.00 -8.22
C PRO A 183 -3.23 -11.76 -9.59
N ALA A 184 -4.01 -11.94 -10.66
CA ALA A 184 -3.59 -11.45 -11.96
C ALA A 184 -3.41 -9.92 -11.92
N ILE A 185 -2.56 -9.38 -12.80
CA ILE A 185 -2.42 -7.92 -12.94
C ILE A 185 -3.79 -7.32 -13.26
N GLY A 186 -4.14 -6.21 -12.61
CA GLY A 186 -5.46 -5.59 -12.74
C GLY A 186 -6.57 -6.34 -12.00
N MET A 187 -6.24 -7.28 -11.12
CA MET A 187 -7.20 -7.92 -10.22
C MET A 187 -6.79 -7.73 -8.76
N LEU A 188 -7.79 -7.70 -7.87
CA LEU A 188 -7.59 -7.72 -6.43
C LEU A 188 -7.42 -9.16 -5.92
N SER A 189 -6.65 -9.32 -4.86
CA SER A 189 -6.46 -10.56 -4.12
C SER A 189 -7.73 -11.01 -3.39
N ASP A 190 -7.73 -12.18 -2.79
CA ASP A 190 -8.72 -12.50 -1.76
C ASP A 190 -8.46 -11.66 -0.50
N PRO A 191 -9.49 -11.45 0.35
CA PRO A 191 -9.35 -10.58 1.51
C PRO A 191 -8.38 -11.16 2.55
N VAL A 192 -7.49 -10.31 3.05
CA VAL A 192 -6.66 -10.59 4.23
C VAL A 192 -7.26 -9.87 5.42
N ALA A 193 -7.65 -10.62 6.47
CA ALA A 193 -8.21 -10.04 7.69
C ALA A 193 -7.11 -9.64 8.68
N VAL A 194 -7.04 -8.35 9.02
CA VAL A 194 -6.06 -7.80 9.97
C VAL A 194 -6.76 -6.87 10.97
N LYS A 195 -6.69 -7.24 12.26
CA LYS A 195 -7.26 -6.47 13.37
C LYS A 195 -8.73 -6.06 13.16
N GLY A 196 -9.54 -6.91 12.52
CA GLY A 196 -10.97 -6.67 12.28
C GLY A 196 -11.30 -5.87 11.03
N VAL A 197 -10.32 -5.62 10.15
CA VAL A 197 -10.53 -5.05 8.81
C VAL A 197 -10.15 -6.12 7.79
N GLU A 198 -10.99 -6.33 6.79
CA GLU A 198 -10.64 -7.13 5.63
C GLU A 198 -9.98 -6.25 4.58
N CYS A 199 -8.84 -6.67 4.03
CA CYS A 199 -8.12 -5.88 3.04
C CYS A 199 -7.90 -6.66 1.75
N LEU A 200 -8.36 -6.10 0.66
CA LEU A 200 -8.05 -6.53 -0.70
C LEU A 200 -6.74 -5.86 -1.15
N ILE A 201 -5.89 -6.58 -1.86
CA ILE A 201 -4.59 -6.08 -2.30
C ILE A 201 -4.47 -6.27 -3.81
N GLY A 202 -3.98 -5.27 -4.53
CA GLY A 202 -3.81 -5.40 -5.97
C GLY A 202 -2.73 -4.51 -6.55
N LYS A 203 -2.40 -4.77 -7.82
CA LYS A 203 -1.50 -3.95 -8.62
C LYS A 203 -2.19 -3.58 -9.94
N ALA A 204 -2.32 -2.28 -10.18
CA ALA A 204 -2.77 -1.73 -11.45
C ALA A 204 -1.56 -1.20 -12.22
N ILE A 205 -1.54 -1.38 -13.54
CA ILE A 205 -0.47 -0.88 -14.41
C ILE A 205 -1.07 0.13 -15.37
N ARG A 206 -0.43 1.29 -15.47
CA ARG A 206 -0.68 2.29 -16.49
C ARG A 206 0.50 2.35 -17.45
N LEU A 207 0.21 2.25 -18.73
CA LEU A 207 1.16 2.56 -19.80
C LEU A 207 1.00 4.04 -20.13
N ASN A 208 2.05 4.81 -19.93
CA ASN A 208 2.09 6.26 -20.19
C ASN A 208 2.97 6.59 -21.39
#